data_AF-A0A349ZVS0-F1
#
_entry.id   AF-A0A349ZVS0-F1
#
_cell.length_a   1.000
_cell.length_b   1.000
_cell.length_c   1.000
_cell.angle_alpha   90.00
_cell.angle_beta   90.00
_cell.angle_gamma   90.00
#
_symmetry.space_group_name_H-M   'P 1'
#
loop_
_entity.id
_entity.type
_entity.pdbx_description
1 polymer ?
#
loop_
_entity_poly.entity_id
_entity_poly.type
_entity_poly.pdbx_seq_one_letter_code
_entity_poly.pdbx_strand_id
1 'polypeptide(L)'
;AADLHRWAAGPVAQELLYKKDSVNKHTRFHHPILGSVRYSNGLMHNEEQLAFFHTGYVKGSASLLIYYPAAHMSVVILNNVTNEAAGKKSIFKVHRQVKEITDQLMRADAEFRKAPQAFASF
;
A
#
# COMPACT_ATOMS: atom_id res chain seq x y z
N ALA A 1 -6.76 -13.63 3.14
CA ALA A 1 -6.49 -12.64 2.08
C ALA A 1 -7.78 -11.96 1.58
N ALA A 2 -8.81 -12.72 1.17
CA ALA A 2 -10.08 -12.18 0.66
C ALA A 2 -10.70 -11.08 1.54
N ASP A 3 -10.71 -11.26 2.86
CA ASP A 3 -11.29 -10.25 3.78
C ASP A 3 -10.51 -8.95 3.81
N LEU A 4 -9.19 -8.99 3.65
CA LEU A 4 -8.36 -7.78 3.58
C LEU A 4 -8.59 -7.03 2.27
N HIS A 5 -8.82 -7.73 1.16
CA HIS A 5 -9.24 -7.10 -0.10
C HIS A 5 -10.60 -6.40 0.06
N ARG A 6 -11.58 -7.09 0.68
CA ARG A 6 -12.91 -6.53 0.94
C ARG A 6 -12.86 -5.34 1.89
N TRP A 7 -12.05 -5.43 2.96
CA TRP A 7 -11.86 -4.35 3.91
C TRP A 7 -11.23 -3.12 3.24
N ALA A 8 -10.18 -3.32 2.44
CA ALA A 8 -9.48 -2.23 1.76
C ALA A 8 -10.38 -1.48 0.77
N ALA A 9 -11.21 -2.19 0.02
CA ALA A 9 -12.20 -1.61 -0.88
C ALA A 9 -13.48 -1.12 -0.14
N GLY A 10 -13.62 -1.43 1.15
CA GLY A 10 -14.82 -1.19 1.93
C GLY A 10 -14.98 0.26 2.38
N PRO A 11 -16.21 0.67 2.73
CA PRO A 11 -16.55 2.06 3.05
C PRO A 11 -15.77 2.61 4.25
N VAL A 12 -15.51 1.79 5.27
CA VAL A 12 -14.73 2.19 6.46
C VAL A 12 -13.30 2.55 6.07
N ALA A 13 -12.64 1.72 5.26
CA ALA A 13 -11.30 2.04 4.79
C ALA A 13 -11.33 3.33 3.99
N GLN A 14 -12.22 3.46 3.00
CA GLN A 14 -12.34 4.69 2.18
C GLN A 14 -12.59 5.94 3.04
N GLU A 15 -13.42 5.85 4.08
CA GLU A 15 -13.64 6.97 5.01
C GLU A 15 -12.35 7.38 5.73
N LEU A 16 -11.54 6.41 6.18
CA LEU A 16 -10.24 6.69 6.80
C LEU A 16 -9.26 7.33 5.81
N LEU A 17 -9.33 6.96 4.52
CA LEU A 17 -8.50 7.53 3.45
C LEU A 17 -8.87 8.98 3.12
N TYR A 18 -10.17 9.29 3.06
CA TYR A 18 -10.67 10.53 2.45
C TYR A 18 -11.25 11.54 3.44
N LYS A 19 -11.30 11.24 4.74
CA LYS A 19 -11.64 12.28 5.73
C LYS A 19 -10.62 13.41 5.63
N LYS A 20 -11.13 14.63 5.38
CA LYS A 20 -10.34 15.85 5.10
C LYS A 20 -9.33 16.19 6.21
N ASP A 21 -9.61 15.80 7.46
CA ASP A 21 -8.69 15.98 8.60
C ASP A 21 -7.61 14.90 8.68
N SER A 22 -7.89 13.70 8.17
CA SER A 22 -6.96 12.58 8.08
C SER A 22 -5.81 12.91 7.14
N VAL A 23 -6.13 13.57 6.02
CA VAL A 23 -5.17 13.90 4.95
C VAL A 23 -4.23 15.07 5.31
N ASN A 24 -4.61 15.87 6.31
CA ASN A 24 -3.87 17.08 6.68
C ASN A 24 -3.05 16.93 7.99
N LYS A 25 -3.33 15.91 8.80
CA LYS A 25 -2.59 15.59 10.05
C LYS A 25 -1.70 14.36 9.90
N HIS A 26 -0.90 14.30 8.84
CA HIS A 26 0.07 13.22 8.67
C HIS A 26 1.38 13.53 9.36
N THR A 27 1.87 12.59 10.15
CA THR A 27 3.25 12.63 10.64
C THR A 27 4.14 11.92 9.62
N ARG A 28 5.29 12.51 9.25
CA ARG A 28 6.32 11.75 8.55
C ARG A 28 6.88 10.72 9.52
N PHE A 29 6.76 9.46 9.17
CA PHE A 29 7.23 8.35 9.95
C PHE A 29 8.36 7.65 9.21
N HIS A 30 9.49 7.48 9.88
CA HIS A 30 10.57 6.68 9.34
C HIS A 30 10.34 5.20 9.69
N HIS A 31 9.56 4.52 8.84
CA HIS A 31 9.21 3.13 9.03
C HIS A 31 10.46 2.24 8.92
N PRO A 32 10.76 1.38 9.92
CA PRO A 32 12.01 0.61 9.97
C PRO A 32 12.21 -0.36 8.80
N ILE A 33 11.13 -0.66 8.08
CA ILE A 33 11.11 -1.51 6.89
C ILE A 33 10.94 -0.68 5.61
N LEU A 34 10.03 0.31 5.61
CA LEU A 34 9.57 0.97 4.38
C LEU A 34 10.25 2.33 4.15
N GLY A 35 11.10 2.79 5.08
CA GLY A 35 11.70 4.10 5.03
C GLY A 35 10.68 5.21 5.31
N SER A 36 10.83 6.35 4.65
CA SER A 36 9.96 7.50 4.85
C SER A 36 8.56 7.23 4.31
N VAL A 37 7.56 7.25 5.19
CA VAL A 37 6.14 7.13 4.86
C VAL A 37 5.36 8.21 5.59
N ARG A 38 4.16 8.52 5.12
CA ARG A 38 3.19 9.28 5.91
C ARG A 38 2.30 8.31 6.67
N TYR A 39 1.92 8.68 7.89
CA TYR A 39 1.08 7.85 8.75
C TYR A 39 -0.04 8.66 9.39
N SER A 40 -1.25 8.13 9.34
CA SER A 40 -2.46 8.69 9.98
C SER A 40 -3.52 7.62 10.16
N ASN A 41 -4.28 7.68 11.26
CA ASN A 41 -5.43 6.80 11.52
C ASN A 41 -5.15 5.29 11.35
N GLY A 42 -3.94 4.85 11.69
CA GLY A 42 -3.58 3.44 11.55
C GLY A 42 -3.21 3.01 10.14
N LEU A 43 -3.04 3.94 9.19
CA LEU A 43 -2.70 3.65 7.80
C LEU A 43 -1.45 4.43 7.37
N MET A 44 -0.59 3.75 6.62
CA MET A 44 0.53 4.38 5.93
C MET A 44 0.11 4.76 4.52
N HIS A 45 0.75 5.78 3.94
CA HIS A 45 0.61 6.10 2.53
C HIS A 45 1.87 6.76 1.95
N ASN A 46 1.95 6.75 0.63
CA ASN A 46 3.00 7.45 -0.12
C ASN A 46 2.82 8.97 0.01
N GLU A 47 3.89 9.76 -0.17
CA GLU A 47 3.80 11.23 -0.11
C GLU A 47 2.87 11.80 -1.19
N GLU A 48 2.83 11.17 -2.36
CA GLU A 48 1.98 11.51 -3.51
C GLU A 48 0.54 10.92 -3.41
N GLN A 49 0.20 10.27 -2.30
CA GLN A 49 -1.10 9.61 -2.07
C GLN A 49 -1.50 8.55 -3.12
N LEU A 50 -0.53 7.99 -3.84
CA LEU A 50 -0.76 6.90 -4.81
C LEU A 50 -1.44 5.67 -4.17
N ALA A 51 -1.03 5.33 -2.95
CA ALA A 51 -1.41 4.08 -2.30
C ALA A 51 -1.50 4.23 -0.78
N PHE A 52 -2.38 3.44 -0.17
CA PHE A 52 -2.49 3.24 1.26
C PHE A 52 -2.08 1.82 1.62
N PHE A 53 -1.35 1.65 2.71
CA PHE A 53 -0.77 0.35 3.05
C PHE A 53 -0.50 0.20 4.54
N HIS A 54 -0.29 -1.05 4.95
CA HIS A 54 0.15 -1.37 6.30
C HIS A 54 0.95 -2.68 6.31
N THR A 55 2.05 -2.72 7.06
CA THR A 55 2.78 -3.96 7.35
C THR A 55 2.31 -4.55 8.67
N GLY A 56 2.10 -5.86 8.74
CA GLY A 56 1.83 -6.58 9.98
C GLY A 56 2.98 -7.52 10.35
N TYR A 57 3.29 -7.62 11.64
CA TYR A 57 4.25 -8.60 12.16
C TYR A 57 3.73 -9.19 13.47
N VAL A 58 3.71 -10.51 13.53
CA VAL A 58 3.61 -11.30 14.76
C VAL A 58 4.65 -12.42 14.67
N LYS A 59 4.99 -13.05 15.80
CA LYS A 59 5.95 -14.14 15.81
C LYS A 59 5.58 -15.22 14.78
N GLY A 60 6.51 -15.59 13.90
CA GLY A 60 6.28 -16.55 12.82
C GLY A 60 5.48 -16.05 11.60
N SER A 61 4.98 -14.81 11.58
CA SER A 61 4.14 -14.31 10.47
C SER A 61 4.35 -12.84 10.14
N ALA A 62 4.41 -12.55 8.84
CA ALA A 62 4.51 -11.19 8.30
C ALA A 62 3.43 -10.95 7.25
N SER A 63 2.96 -9.71 7.15
CA SER A 63 1.96 -9.33 6.17
C SER A 63 2.18 -7.94 5.59
N LEU A 64 1.64 -7.73 4.40
CA LEU A 64 1.52 -6.41 3.77
C LEU A 64 0.17 -6.33 3.07
N LEU A 65 -0.58 -5.27 3.37
CA LEU A 65 -1.73 -4.84 2.58
C LEU A 65 -1.35 -3.55 1.87
N ILE A 66 -1.67 -3.45 0.58
CA ILE A 66 -1.60 -2.23 -0.22
C ILE A 66 -2.93 -2.06 -0.95
N TYR A 67 -3.45 -0.84 -0.98
CA TYR A 67 -4.62 -0.44 -1.74
C TYR A 67 -4.31 0.79 -2.59
N TYR A 68 -4.64 0.72 -3.87
CA TYR A 68 -4.50 1.77 -4.88
C TYR A 68 -5.91 2.26 -5.26
N PRO A 69 -6.39 3.35 -4.64
CA PRO A 69 -7.79 3.73 -4.80
C PRO A 69 -8.17 4.10 -6.23
N ALA A 70 -7.28 4.79 -6.95
CA ALA A 70 -7.54 5.22 -8.32
C ALA A 70 -7.72 4.06 -9.31
N ALA A 71 -7.10 2.90 -9.01
CA ALA A 71 -7.19 1.69 -9.84
C ALA A 71 -8.21 0.67 -9.30
N HIS A 72 -8.77 0.89 -8.11
CA HIS A 72 -9.53 -0.13 -7.35
C HIS A 72 -8.76 -1.45 -7.20
N MET A 73 -7.43 -1.37 -7.08
CA MET A 73 -6.56 -2.54 -6.97
C MET A 73 -6.00 -2.68 -5.57
N SER A 74 -5.86 -3.93 -5.12
CA SER A 74 -5.18 -4.24 -3.85
C SER A 74 -4.20 -5.38 -4.00
N VAL A 75 -3.13 -5.32 -3.21
CA VAL A 75 -2.16 -6.39 -3.05
C VAL A 75 -2.15 -6.81 -1.59
N VAL A 76 -2.28 -8.11 -1.34
CA VAL A 76 -2.20 -8.70 0.00
C VAL A 76 -1.16 -9.81 -0.02
N ILE A 77 -0.17 -9.68 0.86
CA ILE A 77 0.87 -10.68 1.08
C ILE A 77 0.72 -11.17 2.52
N LEU A 78 0.65 -12.50 2.68
CA LEU A 78 0.59 -13.17 3.97
C LEU A 78 1.66 -14.27 3.97
N ASN A 79 2.67 -14.11 4.82
CA ASN A 79 3.69 -15.12 5.05
C ASN A 79 3.44 -15.78 6.40
N ASN A 80 3.26 -17.09 6.42
CA ASN A 80 3.11 -17.92 7.62
C ASN A 80 4.45 -18.50 8.12
N VAL A 81 5.58 -18.07 7.53
CA VAL A 81 6.93 -18.45 7.95
C VAL A 81 7.81 -17.21 7.93
N THR A 82 8.57 -17.01 9.01
CA THR A 82 9.57 -15.94 9.12
C THR A 82 10.84 -16.46 9.75
N ASN A 83 12.00 -16.20 9.13
CA ASN A 83 13.29 -16.43 9.77
C ASN A 83 13.64 -15.25 10.68
N GLU A 84 13.31 -15.36 11.97
CA GLU A 84 13.49 -14.28 12.94
C GLU A 84 14.96 -13.91 13.16
N ALA A 85 15.87 -14.89 13.05
CA ALA A 85 17.30 -14.66 13.17
C ALA A 85 17.85 -13.75 12.06
N ALA A 86 17.19 -13.66 10.91
CA ALA A 86 17.58 -12.79 9.80
C ALA A 86 17.15 -11.33 9.98
N GLY A 87 16.37 -11.02 11.02
CA GLY A 87 15.91 -9.68 11.35
C GLY A 87 14.80 -9.11 10.44
N LYS A 88 14.16 -8.03 10.91
CA LYS A 88 12.95 -7.44 10.26
C LYS A 88 13.18 -7.05 8.79
N LYS A 89 14.35 -6.51 8.43
CA LYS A 89 14.64 -6.11 7.04
C LYS A 89 14.63 -7.31 6.07
N SER A 90 15.05 -8.48 6.53
CA SER A 90 15.05 -9.72 5.74
C SER A 90 13.64 -10.32 5.66
N ILE A 91 12.93 -10.39 6.80
CA ILE A 91 11.53 -10.86 6.88
C ILE A 91 10.63 -10.12 5.88
N PHE A 92 10.82 -8.81 5.74
CA PHE A 92 10.02 -7.98 4.85
C PHE A 92 10.64 -7.76 3.47
N LYS A 93 11.73 -8.44 3.10
CA LYS A 93 12.39 -8.23 1.80
C LYS A 93 11.43 -8.39 0.62
N VAL A 94 10.70 -9.51 0.58
CA VAL A 94 9.70 -9.79 -0.48
C VAL A 94 8.59 -8.75 -0.47
N HIS A 95 8.06 -8.44 0.72
CA HIS A 95 7.01 -7.42 0.89
C HIS A 95 7.42 -6.05 0.31
N ARG A 96 8.66 -5.63 0.55
CA ARG A 96 9.21 -4.38 0.01
C ARG A 96 9.34 -4.42 -1.51
N GLN A 97 9.89 -5.50 -2.06
CA GLN A 97 10.07 -5.64 -3.50
C GLN A 97 8.72 -5.67 -4.24
N VAL A 98 7.72 -6.39 -3.72
CA VAL A 98 6.39 -6.40 -4.31
C VAL A 98 5.75 -5.00 -4.25
N LYS A 99 5.89 -4.27 -3.13
CA LYS A 99 5.40 -2.89 -3.05
C LYS A 99 6.06 -1.99 -4.09
N GLU A 100 7.38 -2.07 -4.22
CA GLU A 100 8.15 -1.25 -5.17
C GLU A 100 7.71 -1.51 -6.62
N ILE A 101 7.62 -2.78 -7.02
CA ILE A 101 7.18 -3.17 -8.37
C ILE A 101 5.73 -2.73 -8.61
N THR A 102 4.85 -2.96 -7.65
CA THR A 102 3.43 -2.61 -7.82
C THR A 102 3.24 -1.10 -7.85
N ASP A 103 3.97 -0.33 -7.02
CA ASP A 103 3.95 1.13 -7.07
C ASP A 103 4.41 1.65 -8.43
N GLN A 104 5.47 1.09 -9.02
CA GLN A 104 5.92 1.46 -10.36
C GLN A 104 4.85 1.16 -11.42
N LEU A 105 4.24 -0.02 -11.36
CA LEU A 105 3.17 -0.41 -12.28
C LEU A 105 1.96 0.53 -12.16
N MET A 106 1.54 0.85 -10.94
CA MET A 106 0.39 1.72 -10.69
C MET A 106 0.66 3.17 -11.07
N ARG A 107 1.91 3.66 -10.97
CA ARG A 107 2.28 4.96 -11.55
C ARG A 107 2.18 4.95 -13.06
N ALA A 108 2.70 3.91 -13.73
CA ALA A 108 2.62 3.79 -15.18
C ALA A 108 1.16 3.73 -15.67
N ASP A 109 0.32 2.96 -14.99
CA ASP A 109 -1.12 2.88 -15.25
C ASP A 109 -1.86 4.21 -14.99
N ALA A 110 -1.50 4.94 -13.92
CA ALA A 110 -2.05 6.27 -13.67
C ALA A 110 -1.70 7.27 -14.78
N GLU A 111 -0.48 7.22 -15.32
CA GLU A 111 -0.08 8.04 -16.47
C GLU A 111 -0.81 7.62 -17.75
N PHE A 112 -0.96 6.31 -18.00
CA PHE A 112 -1.72 5.80 -19.13
C PHE A 112 -3.18 6.28 -19.13
N ARG A 113 -3.84 6.30 -17.95
CA ARG A 113 -5.22 6.80 -17.81
C ARG A 113 -5.36 8.32 -18.00
N LYS A 114 -4.29 9.09 -17.81
CA LYS A 114 -4.29 10.54 -18.04
C LYS A 114 -4.05 10.90 -19.51
N ALA A 115 -3.43 10.01 -20.29
CA ALA A 115 -3.19 10.26 -21.70
C ALA A 115 -4.53 10.39 -22.45
N PRO A 116 -4.70 11.39 -23.35
CA PRO A 116 -5.86 11.45 -24.22
C PRO A 116 -5.98 10.12 -24.97
N GLN A 117 -7.18 9.54 -25.04
CA GLN A 117 -7.43 8.37 -25.89
C GLN A 117 -7.30 8.79 -27.36
N ALA A 118 -6.07 8.83 -27.86
CA ALA A 118 -5.75 9.22 -29.22
C ALA A 118 -6.00 8.06 -30.21
N PHE A 119 -6.99 7.21 -29.99
CA PHE A 119 -7.36 6.14 -30.92
C PHE A 119 -8.83 5.77 -30.80
N ALA A 120 -9.68 6.58 -31.44
CA ALA A 120 -11.02 6.19 -31.83
C ALA A 120 -11.36 6.85 -33.17
N SER A 121 -10.70 6.39 -34.24
CA SER A 121 -11.14 6.55 -35.63
C SER A 121 -10.35 5.61 -36.52
N PHE A 122 -10.83 4.37 -36.60
CA PHE A 122 -10.60 3.48 -37.73
C PHE A 122 -11.92 2.78 -38.04
#